data_AF-A0A0R3WZ63-F1
#
_entry.id   AF-A0A0R3WZ63-F1
#
_cell.length_a   1.000
_cell.length_b   1.000
_cell.length_c   1.000
_cell.angle_alpha   90.00
_cell.angle_beta   90.00
_cell.angle_gamma   90.00
#
_symmetry.space_group_name_H-M   'P 1'
#
loop_
_entity.id
_entity.type
_entity.pdbx_description
1 polymer ?
#
loop_
_entity_poly.entity_id
_entity_poly.type
_entity_poly.pdbx_seq_one_letter_code
_entity_poly.pdbx_strand_id
1 'polypeptide(L)'
;MDYTLAQYKSPYYEELAFRILRDRLVEIGYPQELASFNYEPSFPVRGLWFDTLYGTLLKLDQFGNVLVCLRGFNVIPPSEILTMYPNKFLKYDETRIIIMNTLFDLPKLYLLSCVIHMFHNDSKYTKLDHGVKLASIYMSYHSIYDDVDTVFNWMHQVILLI
;
A
#
# COMPACT_ATOMS: atom_id res chain seq x y z
N MET A 1 -1.61 12.00 -21.70
CA MET A 1 -1.33 11.07 -22.81
C MET A 1 -1.64 9.66 -22.33
N ASP A 2 -0.99 9.26 -21.25
CA ASP A 2 -1.19 7.98 -20.57
C ASP A 2 -2.59 7.78 -20.01
N TYR A 3 -3.12 6.56 -20.16
CA TYR A 3 -4.47 6.15 -19.79
C TYR A 3 -5.61 7.01 -20.36
N THR A 4 -5.33 7.82 -21.40
CA THR A 4 -6.33 8.56 -22.18
C THR A 4 -6.16 8.26 -23.68
N LEU A 5 -4.97 8.50 -24.22
CA LEU A 5 -4.62 8.17 -25.62
C LEU A 5 -3.82 6.86 -25.67
N ALA A 6 -2.83 6.71 -24.79
CA ALA A 6 -2.05 5.49 -24.63
C ALA A 6 -2.64 4.65 -23.50
N GLN A 7 -3.42 3.62 -23.84
CA GLN A 7 -3.99 2.69 -22.87
C GLN A 7 -3.06 1.49 -22.69
N TYR A 8 -2.50 1.36 -21.50
CA TYR A 8 -1.70 0.20 -21.12
C TYR A 8 -2.58 -1.04 -20.96
N LYS A 9 -2.05 -2.21 -21.35
CA LYS A 9 -2.81 -3.47 -21.28
C LYS A 9 -2.80 -4.01 -19.86
N SER A 10 -3.97 -4.08 -19.24
CA SER A 10 -4.18 -4.74 -17.95
C SER A 10 -4.32 -6.26 -18.13
N PRO A 11 -3.75 -7.11 -17.24
CA PRO A 11 -2.94 -6.76 -16.07
C PRO A 11 -1.42 -6.68 -16.33
N TYR A 12 -0.99 -6.81 -17.60
CA TYR A 12 0.42 -6.97 -17.96
C TYR A 12 1.31 -5.80 -17.53
N TYR A 13 0.81 -4.56 -17.67
CA TYR A 13 1.56 -3.38 -17.24
C TYR A 13 1.71 -3.35 -15.72
N GLU A 14 0.60 -3.58 -15.01
CA GLU A 14 0.55 -3.54 -13.56
C GLU A 14 1.40 -4.64 -12.93
N GLU A 15 1.39 -5.85 -13.50
CA GLU A 15 2.22 -6.97 -13.10
C GLU A 15 3.71 -6.68 -13.31
N LEU A 16 4.07 -6.10 -14.46
CA LEU A 16 5.45 -5.70 -14.74
C LEU A 16 5.93 -4.64 -13.74
N ALA A 17 5.12 -3.59 -13.53
CA ALA A 17 5.44 -2.52 -12.59
C ALA A 17 5.56 -3.08 -11.16
N PHE A 18 4.63 -3.93 -10.73
CA PHE A 18 4.68 -4.58 -9.43
C PHE A 18 5.97 -5.38 -9.24
N ARG A 19 6.37 -6.18 -10.24
CA ARG A 19 7.62 -6.96 -10.18
C ARG A 19 8.84 -6.06 -10.01
N ILE A 20 8.96 -4.99 -10.80
CA ILE A 20 10.09 -4.05 -10.72
C ILE A 20 10.13 -3.37 -9.35
N LEU A 21 8.97 -2.88 -8.87
CA LEU A 21 8.85 -2.26 -7.54
C LEU A 21 9.27 -3.20 -6.42
N ARG A 22 8.72 -4.42 -6.43
CA ARG A 22 8.98 -5.46 -5.43
C ARG A 22 10.46 -5.81 -5.39
N ASP A 23 11.06 -6.08 -6.55
CA ASP A 23 12.46 -6.48 -6.64
C ASP A 23 13.37 -5.34 -6.15
N ARG A 24 13.06 -4.09 -6.53
CA ARG A 24 13.79 -2.92 -6.03
C ARG A 24 13.63 -2.72 -4.52
N LEU A 25 12.45 -2.97 -3.97
CA LEU A 25 12.22 -2.87 -2.53
C LEU A 25 13.06 -3.90 -1.76
N VAL A 26 13.17 -5.12 -2.30
CA VAL A 26 14.05 -6.17 -1.76
C VAL A 26 15.52 -5.77 -1.83
N GLU A 27 15.97 -5.14 -2.92
CA GLU A 27 17.35 -4.65 -3.07
C GLU A 27 17.75 -3.62 -2.02
N ILE A 28 16.83 -2.76 -1.58
CA ILE A 28 17.12 -1.73 -0.57
C ILE A 28 17.10 -2.27 0.87
N GLY A 29 16.79 -3.56 1.07
CA GLY A 29 16.91 -4.23 2.36
C GLY A 29 15.60 -4.75 2.96
N TYR A 30 14.49 -4.70 2.23
CA TYR A 30 13.27 -5.38 2.67
C TYR A 30 13.41 -6.93 2.60
N PRO A 31 12.61 -7.67 3.37
CA PRO A 31 12.70 -9.13 3.44
C PRO A 31 12.56 -9.83 2.08
N GLN A 32 13.40 -10.83 1.84
CA GLN A 32 13.43 -11.62 0.59
C GLN A 32 12.13 -12.39 0.36
N GLU A 33 11.38 -12.66 1.43
CA GLU A 33 10.05 -13.27 1.38
C GLU A 33 9.09 -12.46 0.49
N LEU A 34 9.30 -11.15 0.32
CA LEU A 34 8.51 -10.35 -0.60
C LEU A 34 8.58 -10.83 -2.06
N ALA A 35 9.70 -11.42 -2.49
CA ALA A 35 9.86 -11.93 -3.85
C ALA A 35 8.88 -13.07 -4.19
N SER A 36 8.27 -13.69 -3.17
CA SER A 36 7.27 -14.75 -3.35
C SER A 36 5.88 -14.24 -3.75
N PHE A 37 5.59 -12.95 -3.54
CA PHE A 37 4.31 -12.37 -3.95
C PHE A 37 4.27 -12.17 -5.46
N ASN A 38 3.16 -12.60 -6.07
CA ASN A 38 2.79 -12.32 -7.45
C ASN A 38 1.67 -11.30 -7.47
N TYR A 39 1.58 -10.51 -8.54
CA TYR A 39 0.52 -9.53 -8.69
C TYR A 39 -0.83 -10.23 -8.85
N GLU A 40 -1.82 -9.84 -8.04
CA GLU A 40 -3.19 -10.35 -8.11
C GLU A 40 -4.13 -9.21 -8.56
N PRO A 41 -4.55 -9.18 -9.84
CA PRO A 41 -5.32 -8.07 -10.41
C PRO A 41 -6.71 -7.88 -9.77
N SER A 42 -7.26 -8.90 -9.12
CA SER A 42 -8.60 -8.83 -8.52
C SER A 42 -8.66 -8.05 -7.21
N PHE A 43 -7.51 -7.82 -6.56
CA PHE A 43 -7.45 -7.14 -5.26
C PHE A 43 -7.45 -5.60 -5.35
N PRO A 44 -6.53 -4.95 -6.09
CA PRO A 44 -6.38 -3.51 -6.02
C PRO A 44 -7.56 -2.80 -6.71
N VAL A 45 -8.23 -1.92 -5.98
CA VAL A 45 -9.28 -1.07 -6.52
C VAL A 45 -8.82 0.39 -6.49
N ARG A 46 -9.03 1.10 -7.59
CA ARG A 46 -8.70 2.53 -7.70
C ARG A 46 -9.52 3.35 -6.70
N GLY A 47 -8.90 4.40 -6.16
CA GLY A 47 -9.55 5.36 -5.26
C GLY A 47 -9.56 4.92 -3.79
N LEU A 48 -8.77 3.90 -3.42
CA LEU A 48 -8.53 3.59 -2.01
C LEU A 48 -7.59 4.62 -1.39
N TRP A 49 -7.80 4.85 -0.10
CA TRP A 49 -7.03 5.78 0.71
C TRP A 49 -6.09 4.97 1.58
N PHE A 50 -4.80 5.27 1.55
CA PHE A 50 -3.83 4.66 2.45
C PHE A 50 -3.62 5.57 3.66
N ASP A 51 -3.81 5.00 4.85
CA ASP A 51 -3.56 5.68 6.11
C ASP A 51 -2.17 5.32 6.64
N THR A 52 -1.24 6.27 6.55
CA THR A 52 0.15 6.09 6.99
C THR A 52 0.30 6.02 8.52
N LEU A 53 -0.74 6.35 9.29
CA LEU A 53 -0.70 6.22 10.75
C LEU A 53 -0.95 4.79 11.22
N TYR A 54 -1.87 4.07 10.57
CA TYR A 54 -2.29 2.72 10.97
C TYR A 54 -1.94 1.62 9.97
N GLY A 55 -1.39 1.98 8.80
CA GLY A 55 -0.99 1.05 7.75
C GLY A 55 -2.18 0.35 7.11
N THR A 56 -3.31 1.04 6.97
CA THR A 56 -4.57 0.47 6.48
C THR A 56 -4.99 1.09 5.16
N LEU A 57 -5.63 0.28 4.33
CA LEU A 57 -6.33 0.72 3.12
C LEU A 57 -7.81 0.91 3.43
N LEU A 58 -8.31 2.09 3.11
CA LEU A 58 -9.67 2.52 3.40
C LEU A 58 -10.41 2.76 2.09
N LYS A 59 -11.63 2.23 2.03
CA LYS A 59 -12.63 2.65 1.06
C LYS A 59 -13.62 3.55 1.78
N LEU A 60 -13.73 4.79 1.33
CA LEU A 60 -14.63 5.78 1.91
C LEU A 60 -15.82 6.04 0.99
N ASP A 61 -16.90 6.56 1.58
CA ASP A 61 -17.94 7.24 0.81
C ASP A 61 -17.56 8.71 0.52
N GLN A 62 -18.43 9.42 -0.20
CA GLN A 62 -18.23 10.84 -0.54
C GLN A 62 -18.20 11.78 0.66
N PHE A 63 -18.66 11.33 1.83
CA PHE A 63 -18.68 12.10 3.06
C PHE A 63 -17.49 11.80 3.96
N GLY A 64 -16.66 10.79 3.64
CA GLY A 64 -15.52 10.38 4.47
C GLY A 64 -15.84 9.25 5.46
N ASN A 65 -17.02 8.62 5.37
CA ASN A 65 -17.33 7.45 6.19
C ASN A 65 -16.62 6.21 5.66
N VAL A 66 -16.07 5.41 6.58
CA VAL A 66 -15.36 4.17 6.27
C VAL A 66 -16.35 3.08 5.87
N LEU A 67 -16.31 2.69 4.60
CA LEU A 67 -17.08 1.57 4.04
C LEU A 67 -16.35 0.24 4.26
N VAL A 68 -15.05 0.21 3.95
CA VAL A 68 -14.19 -0.97 4.09
C VAL A 68 -12.84 -0.52 4.65
N CYS A 69 -12.28 -1.30 5.57
CA CYS A 69 -10.93 -1.13 6.08
C CYS A 69 -10.17 -2.45 5.93
N LEU A 70 -9.01 -2.39 5.28
CA LEU A 70 -8.12 -3.51 5.03
C LEU A 70 -6.79 -3.24 5.73
N ARG A 71 -6.20 -4.29 6.31
CA ARG A 71 -4.81 -4.28 6.77
C ARG A 71 -4.07 -5.41 6.08
N GLY A 72 -3.19 -5.04 5.17
CA GLY A 72 -2.69 -6.00 4.17
C GLY A 72 -3.86 -6.56 3.37
N PHE A 73 -4.01 -7.89 3.36
CA PHE A 73 -5.16 -8.56 2.73
C PHE A 73 -6.33 -8.87 3.66
N ASN A 74 -6.22 -8.54 4.95
CA ASN A 74 -7.24 -8.88 5.93
C ASN A 74 -8.26 -7.75 6.07
N VAL A 75 -9.55 -8.08 5.99
CA VAL A 75 -10.64 -7.13 6.29
C VAL A 75 -10.74 -6.95 7.79
N ILE A 76 -10.68 -5.70 8.25
CA ILE A 76 -10.79 -5.36 9.67
C ILE A 76 -12.26 -5.34 10.09
N PRO A 77 -12.63 -6.01 11.20
CA PRO A 77 -14.00 -6.03 11.67
C PRO A 77 -14.44 -4.65 12.18
N PRO A 78 -15.75 -4.32 12.12
CA PRO A 78 -16.24 -3.00 12.53
C PRO A 78 -15.90 -2.58 13.96
N SER A 79 -15.74 -3.52 14.88
CA SER A 79 -15.34 -3.26 16.27
C SER A 79 -13.94 -2.67 16.37
N GLU A 80 -12.99 -3.18 15.58
CA GLU A 80 -11.61 -2.67 15.51
C GLU A 80 -11.53 -1.40 14.68
N ILE A 81 -12.41 -1.20 13.69
CA ILE A 81 -12.47 0.08 12.96
C ILE A 81 -12.80 1.22 13.93
N LEU A 82 -13.70 1.00 14.90
CA LEU A 82 -14.11 2.04 15.86
C LEU A 82 -12.99 2.46 16.83
N THR A 83 -12.00 1.60 17.07
CA THR A 83 -10.86 1.96 17.93
C THR A 83 -9.87 2.87 17.19
N MET A 84 -9.66 2.63 15.89
CA MET A 84 -8.77 3.44 15.05
C MET A 84 -9.45 4.71 14.52
N TYR A 85 -10.73 4.61 14.18
CA TYR A 85 -11.55 5.66 13.57
C TYR A 85 -12.82 5.88 14.40
N PRO A 86 -12.74 6.68 15.48
CA PRO A 86 -13.92 7.08 16.23
C PRO A 86 -14.96 7.70 15.27
N ASN A 87 -16.22 7.30 15.39
CA ASN A 87 -17.33 7.65 14.49
C ASN A 87 -17.29 7.05 13.07
N LYS A 88 -16.36 6.11 12.77
CA LYS A 88 -16.17 5.55 11.42
C LYS A 88 -15.99 6.63 10.34
N PHE A 89 -15.44 7.77 10.72
CA PHE A 89 -15.25 8.91 9.85
C PHE A 89 -13.77 9.24 9.79
N LEU A 90 -13.26 9.47 8.59
CA LEU A 90 -11.90 9.93 8.36
C LEU A 90 -11.94 11.34 7.79
N LYS A 91 -11.40 12.30 8.54
CA LYS A 91 -11.11 13.62 8.00
C LYS A 91 -9.87 13.52 7.12
N TYR A 92 -9.95 14.06 5.90
CA TYR A 92 -8.79 14.17 5.04
C TYR A 92 -7.71 15.04 5.68
N ASP A 93 -6.49 14.50 5.72
CA ASP A 93 -5.27 15.13 6.21
C ASP A 93 -4.15 14.72 5.26
N GLU A 94 -3.61 15.69 4.53
CA GLU A 94 -2.59 15.49 3.49
C GLU A 94 -1.29 14.88 4.02
N THR A 95 -1.00 15.03 5.31
CA THR A 95 0.24 14.51 5.92
C THR A 95 0.14 13.03 6.28
N ARG A 96 -1.10 12.53 6.42
CA ARG A 96 -1.39 11.19 6.91
C ARG A 96 -2.01 10.30 5.84
N ILE A 97 -2.83 10.89 4.98
CA ILE A 97 -3.72 10.18 4.08
C ILE A 97 -3.27 10.37 2.64
N ILE A 98 -3.01 9.23 1.99
CA ILE A 98 -2.59 9.19 0.60
C ILE A 98 -3.74 8.64 -0.25
N ILE A 99 -4.17 9.43 -1.23
CA ILE A 99 -5.26 9.04 -2.14
C ILE A 99 -4.65 8.41 -3.39
N MET A 100 -4.90 7.11 -3.61
CA MET A 100 -4.42 6.37 -4.78
C MET A 100 -5.50 6.30 -5.86
N ASN A 101 -5.62 7.37 -6.64
CA ASN A 101 -6.69 7.57 -7.60
C ASN A 101 -6.32 7.30 -9.06
N THR A 102 -5.05 7.05 -9.38
CA THR A 102 -4.62 6.77 -10.76
C THR A 102 -4.51 5.27 -11.01
N LEU A 103 -4.54 4.85 -12.28
CA LEU A 103 -4.26 3.45 -12.64
C LEU A 103 -2.79 3.09 -12.42
N PHE A 104 -1.90 4.07 -12.40
CA PHE A 104 -0.50 3.88 -12.03
C PHE A 104 -0.31 3.51 -10.56
N ASP A 105 -1.26 3.86 -9.69
CA ASP A 105 -1.16 3.53 -8.25
C ASP A 105 -1.50 2.08 -7.93
N LEU A 106 -2.13 1.32 -8.84
CA LEU A 106 -2.59 -0.05 -8.57
C LEU A 106 -1.45 -0.99 -8.13
N PRO A 107 -0.27 -1.01 -8.79
CA PRO A 107 0.88 -1.81 -8.35
C PRO A 107 1.41 -1.36 -6.99
N LYS A 108 1.48 -0.04 -6.75
CA LYS A 108 1.94 0.56 -5.48
C LYS A 108 1.04 0.14 -4.32
N LEU A 109 -0.27 0.26 -4.52
CA LEU A 109 -1.30 -0.13 -3.57
C LEU A 109 -1.20 -1.62 -3.21
N TYR A 110 -1.05 -2.48 -4.23
CA TYR A 110 -0.91 -3.91 -4.03
C TYR A 110 0.39 -4.23 -3.28
N LEU A 111 1.50 -3.57 -3.60
CA LEU A 111 2.78 -3.76 -2.90
C LEU A 111 2.70 -3.33 -1.43
N LEU A 112 2.10 -2.18 -1.12
CA LEU A 112 1.85 -1.78 0.27
C LEU A 112 1.04 -2.86 1.01
N SER A 113 0.03 -3.42 0.35
CA SER A 113 -0.77 -4.50 0.94
C SER A 113 0.05 -5.76 1.22
N CYS A 114 0.93 -6.16 0.29
CA CYS A 114 1.83 -7.30 0.47
C CYS A 114 2.77 -7.09 1.67
N VAL A 115 3.41 -5.92 1.76
CA VAL A 115 4.36 -5.57 2.82
C VAL A 115 3.66 -5.58 4.18
N ILE A 116 2.51 -4.91 4.30
CA ILE A 116 1.73 -4.89 5.53
C ILE A 116 1.24 -6.30 5.89
N HIS A 117 0.74 -7.06 4.91
CA HIS A 117 0.28 -8.44 5.15
C HIS A 117 1.39 -9.33 5.67
N MET A 118 2.58 -9.27 5.07
CA MET A 118 3.75 -10.03 5.50
C MET A 118 4.14 -9.68 6.94
N PHE A 119 4.28 -8.40 7.27
CA PHE A 119 4.65 -8.00 8.64
C PHE A 119 3.59 -8.35 9.68
N HIS A 120 2.31 -8.38 9.30
CA HIS A 120 1.24 -8.77 10.21
C HIS A 120 1.07 -10.28 10.36
N ASN A 121 1.58 -11.09 9.43
CA ASN A 121 1.43 -12.56 9.50
C ASN A 121 2.70 -13.28 9.94
N ASP A 122 3.88 -12.67 9.80
CA ASP A 122 5.12 -13.25 10.29
C ASP A 122 5.32 -12.97 11.79
N SER A 123 5.45 -14.05 12.57
CA SER A 123 5.72 -14.03 14.02
C SER A 123 7.03 -13.35 14.43
N LYS A 124 7.97 -13.15 13.49
CA LYS A 124 9.23 -12.41 13.75
C LYS A 124 8.97 -10.94 14.09
N TYR A 125 7.87 -10.36 13.60
CA TYR A 125 7.55 -8.95 13.78
C TYR A 125 6.58 -8.75 14.96
N THR A 126 6.94 -7.81 15.83
CA THR A 126 6.04 -7.33 16.88
C THR A 126 5.18 -6.20 16.29
N LYS A 127 3.87 -6.39 16.32
CA LYS A 127 2.89 -5.43 15.79
C LYS A 127 2.68 -4.33 16.83
N LEU A 128 2.78 -3.09 16.38
CA LEU A 128 2.51 -1.90 17.18
C LEU A 128 1.39 -1.11 16.49
N ASP A 129 0.81 -0.16 17.22
CA ASP A 129 -0.33 0.62 16.71
C ASP A 129 0.02 1.40 15.44
N HIS A 130 1.25 1.92 15.36
CA HIS A 130 1.71 2.82 14.29
C HIS A 130 2.87 2.26 13.45
N GLY A 131 3.16 0.97 13.59
CA GLY A 131 4.24 0.35 12.86
C GLY A 131 4.50 -1.09 13.29
N VAL A 132 5.67 -1.58 12.91
CA VAL A 132 6.13 -2.92 13.24
C VAL A 132 7.55 -2.86 13.76
N LYS A 133 7.89 -3.77 14.67
CA LYS A 133 9.21 -3.85 15.28
C LYS A 133 9.83 -5.21 15.03
N LEU A 134 11.08 -5.20 14.58
CA LEU A 134 11.92 -6.38 14.41
C LEU A 134 13.14 -6.22 15.30
N ALA A 135 13.25 -7.03 16.36
CA ALA A 135 14.30 -6.91 17.38
C ALA A 135 14.45 -5.46 17.92
N SER A 136 15.50 -4.74 17.54
CA SER A 136 15.75 -3.33 17.93
C SER A 136 15.27 -2.30 16.92
N ILE A 137 14.84 -2.71 15.73
CA ILE A 137 14.46 -1.83 14.62
C ILE A 137 12.95 -1.60 14.66
N TYR A 138 12.55 -0.33 14.65
CA TYR A 138 11.15 0.09 14.52
C TYR A 138 10.93 0.69 13.13
N MET A 139 9.90 0.22 12.44
CA MET A 139 9.47 0.73 11.14
C MET A 139 8.04 1.24 11.27
N SER A 140 7.85 2.55 11.10
CA SER A 140 6.51 3.13 11.08
C SER A 140 5.83 2.86 9.73
N TYR A 141 4.51 2.80 9.70
CA TYR A 141 3.79 2.67 8.43
C TYR A 141 4.01 3.85 7.48
N HIS A 142 4.31 5.03 8.04
CA HIS A 142 4.74 6.19 7.28
C HIS A 142 6.09 5.96 6.59
N SER A 143 7.11 5.48 7.31
CA SER A 143 8.41 5.15 6.71
C SER A 143 8.30 4.08 5.63
N ILE A 144 7.44 3.08 5.85
CA ILE A 144 7.18 2.03 4.84
C ILE A 144 6.55 2.62 3.58
N TYR A 145 5.62 3.56 3.74
CA TYR A 145 5.04 4.26 2.60
C TYR A 145 6.09 5.08 1.86
N ASP A 146 6.93 5.83 2.56
CA ASP A 146 7.98 6.66 1.96
C ASP A 146 8.99 5.83 1.16
N ASP A 147 9.38 4.66 1.66
CA ASP A 147 10.26 3.73 0.96
C ASP A 147 9.61 3.23 -0.33
N VAL A 148 8.34 2.81 -0.26
CA VAL A 148 7.59 2.34 -1.43
C VAL A 148 7.37 3.46 -2.44
N ASP A 149 7.06 4.68 -2.00
CA ASP A 149 6.86 5.83 -2.87
C ASP A 149 8.17 6.26 -3.54
N THR A 150 9.29 6.21 -2.80
CA THR A 150 10.62 6.47 -3.35
C THR A 150 10.97 5.48 -4.47
N VAL A 151 10.73 4.19 -4.25
CA VAL A 151 10.95 3.14 -5.26
C VAL A 151 10.01 3.32 -6.46
N PHE A 152 8.76 3.74 -6.21
CA PHE A 152 7.80 4.04 -7.27
C PHE A 152 8.20 5.22 -8.14
N ASN A 153 8.66 6.31 -7.52
CA ASN A 153 9.15 7.48 -8.23
C ASN A 153 10.42 7.16 -9.02
N TRP A 154 11.35 6.38 -8.44
CA TRP A 154 12.54 5.89 -9.14
C TRP A 154 12.16 5.07 -10.39
N MET A 155 11.22 4.13 -10.28
CA MET A 155 10.79 3.30 -11.40
C MET A 155 10.24 4.17 -12.54
N HIS A 156 9.38 5.14 -12.24
CA HIS A 156 8.83 6.02 -13.28
C HIS A 156 9.90 6.90 -13.92
N GLN A 157 10.85 7.42 -13.14
CA GLN A 157 11.95 8.21 -13.69
C GLN A 157 12.88 7.39 -14.60
N VAL A 158 13.19 6.14 -14.22
CA VAL A 158 14.06 5.26 -15.01
C VAL A 158 13.35 4.75 -16.26
N ILE A 159 12.06 4.40 -16.17
CA ILE A 159 11.30 3.86 -17.31
C ILE A 159 10.92 4.96 -18.30
N LEU A 160 10.65 6.20 -17.86
CA LEU A 160 10.37 7.32 -18.76
C LEU A 160 11.59 7.85 -19.54
N LEU A 161 12.79 7.35 -19.24
CA LEU A 161 14.03 7.68 -19.95
C LEU A 161 14.36 6.70 -21.10
N ILE A 162 13.51 5.72 -21.36
CA ILE A 162 13.65 4.72 -22.44
C ILE A 162 12.57 4.95 -23.49
#